data_AF-A0A7C1W6C2-F1
#
_entry.id   AF-A0A7C1W6C2-F1
#
_cell.length_a   1.000
_cell.length_b   1.000
_cell.length_c   1.000
_cell.angle_alpha   90.00
_cell.angle_beta   90.00
_cell.angle_gamma   90.00
#
_symmetry.space_group_name_H-M   'P 1'
#
loop_
_entity.id
_entity.type
_entity.pdbx_description
1 polymer ?
#
loop_
_entity_poly.entity_id
_entity_poly.type
_entity_poly.pdbx_seq_one_letter_code
_entity_poly.pdbx_strand_id
1 'polypeptide(L)'
;MRLSRLFVDSPLTVEQEIVLPQESTHYLLNVLRLRVGAPITVFNGQGGEYAARLIAAAKKAAQLQVIEYKAIERESALPLGLVQAISRPEHFNDTIQKAVELGVQRIVPVLTERSPPLDKSKISKREQQWRKIIISACEQCGRNRLPELYEVLPLSAWLAEPQQSNSTRNVLQTHNSQSTTHNPQSTIHNSQLIHNSQSTTHNSELIHNSEFTIHNSQLELVLSPSGKSRLPEAVKQKSAVTVLTGAEGGL
;
A
#
# COMPACT_ATOMS: atom_id res chain seq x y z
N MET A 1 5.60 -7.39 -25.26
CA MET A 1 4.35 -7.58 -24.50
C MET A 1 4.69 -8.01 -23.09
N ARG A 2 4.07 -7.41 -22.07
CA ARG A 2 4.27 -7.80 -20.66
C ARG A 2 3.56 -9.14 -20.42
N LEU A 3 4.26 -10.11 -19.84
CA LEU A 3 3.65 -11.39 -19.46
C LEU A 3 2.61 -11.15 -18.37
N SER A 4 1.48 -11.86 -18.46
CA SER A 4 0.48 -11.87 -17.40
C SER A 4 1.09 -12.43 -16.11
N ARG A 5 0.59 -11.95 -14.98
CA ARG A 5 1.04 -12.35 -13.64
C ARG A 5 -0.16 -12.86 -12.85
N LEU A 6 0.04 -13.93 -12.10
CA LEU A 6 -1.00 -14.56 -11.29
C LEU A 6 -0.46 -14.92 -9.91
N PHE A 7 -1.19 -14.52 -8.87
CA PHE A 7 -0.93 -14.96 -7.51
C PHE A 7 -1.48 -16.38 -7.29
N VAL A 8 -0.68 -17.24 -6.64
CA VAL A 8 -1.08 -18.58 -6.22
C VAL A 8 -0.83 -18.74 -4.72
N ASP A 9 -1.90 -18.98 -3.97
CA ASP A 9 -1.86 -19.15 -2.51
C ASP A 9 -1.44 -20.57 -2.10
N SER A 10 -0.24 -20.97 -2.54
CA SER A 10 0.37 -22.24 -2.15
C SER A 10 1.89 -22.19 -2.32
N PRO A 11 2.64 -23.08 -1.64
CA PRO A 11 4.05 -23.29 -1.96
C PRO A 11 4.23 -23.70 -3.42
N LEU A 12 5.23 -23.10 -4.07
CA LEU A 12 5.57 -23.32 -5.47
C LEU A 12 6.95 -23.97 -5.56
N THR A 13 7.08 -24.97 -6.42
CA THR A 13 8.33 -25.68 -6.72
C THR A 13 8.50 -25.83 -8.22
N VAL A 14 9.74 -25.86 -8.70
CA VAL A 14 10.04 -26.08 -10.13
C VAL A 14 9.58 -27.49 -10.52
N GLU A 15 9.13 -27.67 -11.77
CA GLU A 15 8.48 -28.88 -12.31
C GLU A 15 7.08 -29.17 -11.74
N GLN A 16 6.57 -28.37 -10.80
CA GLN A 16 5.24 -28.59 -10.23
C GLN A 16 4.12 -28.29 -11.23
N GLU A 17 3.12 -29.17 -11.27
CA GLU A 17 1.84 -28.90 -11.93
C GLU A 17 0.80 -28.40 -10.93
N ILE A 18 0.11 -27.32 -11.29
CA ILE A 18 -0.84 -26.63 -10.43
C ILE A 18 -2.19 -26.60 -11.12
N VAL A 19 -3.19 -27.22 -10.49
CA VAL A 19 -4.59 -27.08 -10.88
C VAL A 19 -5.12 -25.79 -10.27
N LEU A 20 -5.55 -24.87 -11.13
CA LEU A 20 -6.04 -23.57 -10.68
C LEU A 20 -7.50 -23.64 -10.23
N PRO A 21 -7.88 -22.86 -9.21
CA PRO A 21 -9.28 -22.73 -8.81
C PRO A 21 -10.10 -22.08 -9.92
N GLN A 22 -11.43 -22.19 -9.81
CA GLN A 22 -12.36 -21.71 -10.82
C GLN A 22 -12.22 -20.20 -11.12
N GLU A 23 -11.96 -19.39 -10.09
CA GLU A 23 -11.78 -17.93 -10.23
C GLU A 23 -10.55 -17.60 -11.11
N SER A 24 -9.39 -18.15 -10.78
CA SER A 24 -8.16 -17.97 -11.57
C SER A 24 -8.28 -18.57 -12.98
N THR A 25 -8.95 -19.71 -13.12
CA THR A 25 -9.22 -20.33 -14.43
C THR A 25 -10.05 -19.40 -15.33
N HIS A 26 -11.13 -18.82 -14.79
CA HIS A 26 -11.97 -17.89 -15.55
C HIS A 26 -11.18 -16.65 -15.98
N TYR A 27 -10.36 -16.10 -15.08
CA TYR A 27 -9.50 -14.96 -15.39
C TYR A 27 -8.53 -15.27 -16.55
N LEU A 28 -7.85 -16.42 -16.52
CA LEU A 28 -6.88 -16.80 -17.56
C LEU A 28 -7.52 -17.06 -18.92
N LEU A 29 -8.60 -17.83 -18.95
CA LEU A 29 -9.18 -18.33 -20.20
C LEU A 29 -10.18 -17.36 -20.82
N ASN A 30 -10.94 -16.61 -20.01
CA ASN A 30 -12.03 -15.78 -20.52
C ASN A 30 -11.65 -14.30 -20.56
N VAL A 31 -10.90 -13.82 -19.54
CA VAL A 31 -10.48 -12.40 -19.46
C VAL A 31 -9.18 -12.19 -20.24
N LEU A 32 -8.12 -12.91 -19.89
CA LEU A 32 -6.83 -12.83 -20.56
C LEU A 32 -6.77 -13.60 -21.89
N ARG A 33 -7.70 -14.54 -22.08
CA ARG A 33 -7.83 -15.37 -23.30
C ARG A 33 -6.55 -16.12 -23.65
N LEU A 34 -5.83 -16.59 -22.63
CA LEU A 34 -4.62 -17.39 -22.82
C LEU A 34 -4.96 -18.75 -23.44
N ARG A 35 -4.06 -19.24 -24.29
CA ARG A 35 -4.15 -20.58 -24.91
C ARG A 35 -3.12 -21.51 -24.30
N VAL A 36 -3.34 -22.82 -24.40
CA VAL A 36 -2.33 -23.82 -24.02
C VAL A 36 -1.00 -23.51 -24.72
N GLY A 37 0.09 -23.61 -23.97
CA GLY A 37 1.43 -23.19 -24.36
C GLY A 37 1.78 -21.75 -23.97
N ALA A 38 0.81 -20.91 -23.57
CA ALA A 38 1.08 -19.52 -23.22
C ALA A 38 1.97 -19.42 -21.96
N PRO A 39 3.03 -18.58 -22.01
CA PRO A 39 3.84 -18.27 -20.85
C PRO A 39 3.08 -17.35 -19.88
N ILE A 40 3.25 -17.58 -18.59
CA ILE A 40 2.71 -16.77 -17.51
C ILE A 40 3.73 -16.68 -16.37
N THR A 41 3.72 -15.59 -15.62
CA THR A 41 4.48 -15.49 -14.36
C THR A 41 3.56 -15.80 -13.19
N VAL A 42 3.99 -16.67 -12.29
CA VAL A 42 3.28 -16.94 -11.03
C VAL A 42 4.12 -16.54 -9.83
N PHE A 43 3.49 -16.12 -8.74
CA PHE A 43 4.16 -15.79 -7.48
C PHE A 43 3.25 -16.16 -6.30
N ASN A 44 3.85 -16.39 -5.13
CA ASN A 44 3.15 -16.86 -3.93
C ASN A 44 3.18 -15.84 -2.78
N GLY A 45 3.61 -14.59 -3.04
CA GLY A 45 3.66 -13.54 -2.03
C GLY A 45 4.84 -13.62 -1.05
N GLN A 46 5.73 -14.61 -1.19
CA GLN A 46 6.89 -14.81 -0.32
C GLN A 46 8.19 -14.23 -0.87
N GLY A 47 8.12 -13.52 -2.00
CA GLY A 47 9.28 -13.02 -2.71
C GLY A 47 9.72 -13.92 -3.86
N GLY A 48 10.41 -13.33 -4.83
CA GLY A 48 10.70 -13.98 -6.11
C GLY A 48 9.45 -14.27 -6.95
N GLU A 49 9.68 -14.82 -8.12
CA GLU A 49 8.62 -15.19 -9.06
C GLU A 49 9.01 -16.44 -9.85
N TYR A 50 8.03 -17.09 -10.45
CA TYR A 50 8.25 -18.31 -11.22
C TYR A 50 7.74 -18.13 -12.64
N ALA A 51 8.58 -18.51 -13.61
CA ALA A 51 8.10 -18.71 -14.97
C ALA A 51 7.25 -19.98 -15.00
N ALA A 52 6.07 -19.89 -15.61
CA ALA A 52 5.15 -21.01 -15.75
C ALA A 52 4.53 -21.01 -17.15
N ARG A 53 3.88 -22.12 -17.50
CA ARG A 53 3.18 -22.29 -18.77
C ARG A 53 1.83 -22.94 -18.56
N LEU A 54 0.83 -22.46 -19.27
CA LEU A 54 -0.49 -23.11 -19.32
C LEU A 54 -0.38 -24.43 -20.11
N ILE A 55 -0.47 -25.57 -19.44
CA ILE A 55 -0.32 -26.90 -20.06
C ILE A 55 -1.66 -27.54 -20.44
N ALA A 56 -2.74 -27.18 -19.74
CA ALA A 56 -4.09 -27.65 -20.08
C ALA A 56 -5.13 -26.56 -19.81
N ALA A 57 -6.15 -26.51 -20.68
CA ALA A 57 -7.28 -25.61 -20.56
C ALA A 57 -8.58 -26.36 -20.86
N ALA A 58 -9.45 -26.47 -19.87
CA ALA A 58 -10.81 -26.99 -19.98
C ALA A 58 -11.82 -25.93 -19.52
N LYS A 59 -13.11 -26.12 -19.82
CA LYS A 59 -14.19 -25.15 -19.47
C LYS A 59 -14.21 -24.72 -17.99
N LYS A 60 -13.70 -25.53 -17.07
CA LYS A 60 -13.74 -25.28 -15.61
C LYS A 60 -12.40 -25.41 -14.90
N ALA A 61 -11.34 -25.81 -15.59
CA ALA A 61 -10.03 -26.01 -14.97
C ALA A 61 -8.91 -25.59 -15.95
N ALA A 62 -7.94 -24.85 -15.43
CA ALA A 62 -6.67 -24.59 -16.08
C ALA A 62 -5.55 -25.23 -15.26
N GLN A 63 -4.54 -25.76 -15.94
CA GLN A 63 -3.35 -26.33 -15.29
C GLN A 63 -2.10 -25.59 -15.75
N LEU A 64 -1.28 -25.18 -14.79
CA LEU A 64 0.02 -24.56 -15.03
C LEU A 64 1.14 -25.53 -14.69
N GLN A 65 2.21 -25.53 -15.48
CA GLN A 65 3.49 -26.13 -15.09
C GLN A 65 4.46 -25.03 -14.70
N VAL A 66 5.08 -25.15 -13.53
CA VAL A 66 6.15 -24.27 -13.06
C VAL A 66 7.47 -24.69 -13.70
N ILE A 67 8.15 -23.75 -14.35
CA ILE A 67 9.34 -24.03 -15.19
C ILE A 67 10.63 -23.58 -14.49
N GLU A 68 10.63 -22.39 -13.91
CA GLU A 68 11.87 -21.78 -13.40
C GLU A 68 11.54 -20.82 -12.25
N TYR A 69 12.36 -20.82 -11.20
CA TYR A 69 12.32 -19.81 -10.15
C TYR A 69 13.29 -18.67 -10.43
N LYS A 70 12.85 -17.44 -10.20
CA LYS A 70 13.64 -16.21 -10.32
C LYS A 70 13.56 -15.43 -9.02
N ALA A 71 14.70 -15.23 -8.37
CA ALA A 71 14.81 -14.44 -7.14
C ALA A 71 14.73 -12.92 -7.43
N ILE A 72 13.64 -12.48 -8.06
CA ILE A 72 13.39 -11.07 -8.39
C ILE A 72 12.60 -10.44 -7.26
N GLU A 73 13.10 -9.32 -6.73
CA GLU A 73 12.40 -8.49 -5.76
C GLU A 73 12.10 -7.11 -6.37
N ARG A 74 10.92 -6.57 -6.05
CA ARG A 74 10.48 -5.24 -6.50
C ARG A 74 9.95 -4.40 -5.33
N GLU A 75 10.41 -4.72 -4.13
CA GLU A 75 9.98 -4.07 -2.90
C GLU A 75 10.79 -2.80 -2.65
N SER A 76 10.16 -1.82 -2.01
CA SER A 76 10.85 -0.62 -1.57
C SER A 76 11.80 -0.93 -0.43
N ALA A 77 13.01 -0.36 -0.47
CA ALA A 77 13.95 -0.41 0.65
C ALA A 77 13.44 0.38 1.87
N LEU A 78 12.50 1.31 1.67
CA LEU A 78 11.87 2.06 2.76
C LEU A 78 10.67 1.26 3.30
N PRO A 79 10.68 0.81 4.56
CA PRO A 79 9.57 0.07 5.13
C PRO A 79 8.41 1.00 5.49
N LEU A 80 7.50 1.15 4.53
CA LEU A 80 6.29 1.96 4.66
C LEU A 80 5.12 1.11 5.16
N GLY A 81 4.46 1.57 6.22
CA GLY A 81 3.15 1.08 6.66
C GLY A 81 2.09 2.17 6.54
N LEU A 82 0.90 1.82 6.09
CA LEU A 82 -0.26 2.70 5.97
C LEU A 82 -1.25 2.39 7.08
N VAL A 83 -1.60 3.39 7.88
CA VAL A 83 -2.73 3.35 8.79
C VAL A 83 -3.81 4.22 8.20
N GLN A 84 -4.94 3.63 7.84
CA GLN A 84 -5.98 4.31 7.08
C GLN A 84 -7.31 4.24 7.80
N ALA A 85 -7.88 5.40 8.12
CA ALA A 85 -9.25 5.48 8.58
C ALA A 85 -10.19 4.91 7.51
N ILE A 86 -11.07 3.99 7.91
CA ILE A 86 -12.05 3.38 7.01
C ILE A 86 -12.99 4.48 6.50
N SER A 87 -13.03 4.63 5.17
CA SER A 87 -13.90 5.56 4.45
C SER A 87 -15.01 4.81 3.70
N ARG A 88 -15.69 5.49 2.78
CA ARG A 88 -16.62 4.83 1.85
C ARG A 88 -15.87 3.75 1.04
N PRO A 89 -16.53 2.63 0.70
CA PRO A 89 -15.86 1.49 0.06
C PRO A 89 -15.04 1.84 -1.18
N GLU A 90 -15.57 2.65 -2.09
CA GLU A 90 -14.88 3.05 -3.33
C GLU A 90 -13.54 3.73 -3.04
N HIS A 91 -13.54 4.81 -2.24
CA HIS A 91 -12.32 5.52 -1.88
C HIS A 91 -11.31 4.67 -1.10
N PHE A 92 -11.80 3.79 -0.22
CA PHE A 92 -10.90 2.93 0.56
C PHE A 92 -10.23 1.87 -0.33
N ASN A 93 -10.98 1.32 -1.29
CA ASN A 93 -10.45 0.38 -2.28
C ASN A 93 -9.36 1.03 -3.15
N ASP A 94 -9.59 2.25 -3.63
CA ASP A 94 -8.60 3.02 -4.39
C ASP A 94 -7.35 3.29 -3.54
N THR A 95 -7.54 3.67 -2.28
CA THR A 95 -6.44 3.92 -1.34
C THR A 95 -5.57 2.67 -1.14
N ILE A 96 -6.19 1.51 -0.93
CA ILE A 96 -5.45 0.23 -0.83
C ILE A 96 -4.68 -0.05 -2.11
N GLN A 97 -5.34 0.04 -3.26
CA GLN A 97 -4.70 -0.24 -4.55
C GLN A 97 -3.47 0.65 -4.73
N LYS A 98 -3.60 1.96 -4.51
CA LYS A 98 -2.49 2.91 -4.69
C LYS A 98 -1.39 2.74 -3.63
N ALA A 99 -1.74 2.43 -2.40
CA ALA A 99 -0.75 2.12 -1.38
C ALA A 99 0.09 0.89 -1.75
N VAL A 100 -0.55 -0.15 -2.31
CA VAL A 100 0.15 -1.36 -2.78
C VAL A 100 1.07 -1.04 -3.96
N GLU A 101 0.58 -0.28 -4.95
CA GLU A 101 1.38 0.17 -6.11
C GLU A 101 2.59 1.02 -5.68
N LEU A 102 2.45 1.80 -4.61
CA LEU A 102 3.52 2.64 -4.03
C LEU A 102 4.47 1.88 -3.09
N GLY A 103 4.30 0.56 -2.92
CA GLY A 103 5.23 -0.27 -2.17
C GLY A 103 4.99 -0.31 -0.66
N VAL A 104 3.78 -0.03 -0.17
CA VAL A 104 3.44 -0.22 1.25
C VAL A 104 3.65 -1.69 1.63
N GLN A 105 4.22 -1.96 2.80
CA GLN A 105 4.43 -3.32 3.31
C GLN A 105 3.30 -3.77 4.23
N ARG A 106 2.61 -2.82 4.88
CA ARG A 106 1.59 -3.08 5.91
C ARG A 106 0.43 -2.12 5.75
N ILE A 107 -0.80 -2.60 5.86
CA ILE A 107 -2.02 -1.79 5.84
C ILE A 107 -2.82 -2.09 7.11
N VAL A 108 -3.07 -1.04 7.89
CA VAL A 108 -3.82 -1.09 9.15
C VAL A 108 -5.11 -0.29 8.99
N PRO A 109 -6.25 -0.96 8.74
CA PRO A 109 -7.55 -0.29 8.68
C PRO A 109 -8.01 0.10 10.09
N VAL A 110 -8.31 1.38 10.32
CA VAL A 110 -8.76 1.86 11.63
C VAL A 110 -10.15 2.48 11.61
N LEU A 111 -10.90 2.26 12.69
CA LEU A 111 -12.18 2.93 12.94
C LEU A 111 -11.96 4.25 13.68
N THR A 112 -12.55 5.32 13.17
CA THR A 112 -12.58 6.65 13.79
C THR A 112 -14.02 7.16 13.95
N GLU A 113 -14.22 8.27 14.65
CA GLU A 113 -15.54 8.89 14.83
C GLU A 113 -16.24 9.25 13.51
N ARG A 114 -15.48 9.49 12.44
CA ARG A 114 -15.99 9.84 11.10
C ARG A 114 -16.09 8.65 10.16
N SER A 115 -15.67 7.46 10.60
CA SER A 115 -15.83 6.25 9.79
C SER A 115 -17.32 5.96 9.58
N PRO A 116 -17.72 5.50 8.39
CA PRO A 116 -19.09 5.07 8.18
C PRO A 116 -19.42 3.93 9.14
N PRO A 117 -20.66 3.85 9.66
CA PRO A 117 -21.07 2.75 10.53
C PRO A 117 -20.73 1.40 9.91
N LEU A 118 -19.94 0.62 10.64
CA LEU A 118 -19.49 -0.69 10.20
C LEU A 118 -20.11 -1.74 11.11
N ASP A 119 -21.02 -2.52 10.54
CA ASP A 119 -21.53 -3.72 11.20
C ASP A 119 -20.39 -4.74 11.30
N LYS A 120 -20.20 -5.30 12.50
CA LYS A 120 -19.21 -6.36 12.75
C LYS A 120 -19.39 -7.54 11.80
N SER A 121 -20.63 -7.87 11.41
CA SER A 121 -20.93 -8.94 10.46
C SER A 121 -20.34 -8.71 9.05
N LYS A 122 -20.06 -7.44 8.69
CA LYS A 122 -19.57 -7.04 7.36
C LYS A 122 -18.05 -6.85 7.31
N ILE A 123 -17.37 -6.85 8.46
CA ILE A 123 -15.91 -6.63 8.54
C ILE A 123 -15.17 -7.69 7.73
N SER A 124 -15.45 -8.97 7.99
CA SER A 124 -14.81 -10.09 7.29
C SER A 124 -14.98 -10.03 5.77
N LYS A 125 -16.18 -9.68 5.30
CA LYS A 125 -16.45 -9.50 3.86
C LYS A 125 -15.63 -8.35 3.26
N ARG A 126 -15.44 -7.25 3.99
CA ARG A 126 -14.60 -6.13 3.55
C ARG A 126 -13.13 -6.52 3.51
N GLU A 127 -12.63 -7.20 4.54
CA GLU A 127 -11.24 -7.69 4.57
C GLU A 127 -10.95 -8.64 3.40
N GLN A 128 -11.87 -9.56 3.10
CA GLN A 128 -11.76 -10.42 1.91
C GLN A 128 -11.69 -9.61 0.61
N GLN A 129 -12.53 -8.59 0.47
CA GLN A 129 -12.49 -7.70 -0.70
C GLN A 129 -11.16 -6.94 -0.79
N TRP A 130 -10.64 -6.43 0.32
CA TRP A 130 -9.38 -5.71 0.38
C TRP A 130 -8.20 -6.62 0.05
N ARG A 131 -8.19 -7.87 0.52
CA ARG A 131 -7.20 -8.88 0.11
C ARG A 131 -7.22 -9.12 -1.39
N LYS A 132 -8.40 -9.23 -2.01
CA LYS A 132 -8.50 -9.34 -3.48
C LYS A 132 -7.90 -8.14 -4.20
N ILE A 133 -8.16 -6.92 -3.71
CA ILE A 133 -7.58 -5.69 -4.27
C ILE A 133 -6.06 -5.69 -4.13
N ILE A 134 -5.53 -6.09 -2.97
CA ILE A 134 -4.08 -6.21 -2.72
C ILE A 134 -3.45 -7.18 -3.73
N ILE A 135 -4.04 -8.37 -3.89
CA ILE A 135 -3.55 -9.39 -4.82
C ILE A 135 -3.53 -8.85 -6.25
N SER A 136 -4.65 -8.30 -6.72
CA SER A 136 -4.74 -7.75 -8.08
C SER A 136 -3.78 -6.58 -8.28
N ALA A 137 -3.59 -5.72 -7.28
CA ALA A 137 -2.62 -4.64 -7.35
C ALA A 137 -1.18 -5.18 -7.45
N CYS A 138 -0.80 -6.22 -6.68
CA CYS A 138 0.50 -6.88 -6.81
C CYS A 138 0.71 -7.54 -8.17
N GLU A 139 -0.30 -8.23 -8.71
CA GLU A 139 -0.27 -8.79 -10.07
C GLU A 139 -0.01 -7.70 -11.13
N GLN A 140 -0.65 -6.54 -11.00
CA GLN A 140 -0.52 -5.43 -11.93
C GLN A 140 0.78 -4.63 -11.77
N CYS A 141 1.21 -4.30 -10.55
CA CYS A 141 2.41 -3.49 -10.32
C CYS A 141 3.70 -4.32 -10.41
N GLY A 142 3.62 -5.64 -10.30
CA GLY A 142 4.78 -6.53 -10.40
C GLY A 142 5.40 -6.91 -9.06
N ARG A 143 4.80 -6.52 -7.93
CA ARG A 143 5.28 -6.93 -6.61
C ARG A 143 5.18 -8.44 -6.44
N ASN A 144 6.17 -8.99 -5.74
CA ASN A 144 6.32 -10.42 -5.47
C ASN A 144 6.01 -10.75 -4.00
N ARG A 145 5.81 -9.73 -3.17
CA ARG A 145 5.31 -9.85 -1.80
C ARG A 145 3.93 -9.23 -1.69
N LEU A 146 3.07 -9.86 -0.90
CA LEU A 146 1.80 -9.26 -0.53
C LEU A 146 1.98 -8.39 0.72
N PRO A 147 1.51 -7.14 0.69
CA PRO A 147 1.38 -6.34 1.91
C PRO A 147 0.52 -7.05 2.94
N GLU A 148 0.95 -6.96 4.20
CA GLU A 148 0.18 -7.49 5.32
C GLU A 148 -1.04 -6.60 5.58
N LEU A 149 -2.23 -7.20 5.59
CA LEU A 149 -3.48 -6.52 5.96
C LEU A 149 -3.84 -6.92 7.40
N TYR A 150 -3.80 -5.95 8.30
CA TYR A 150 -4.17 -6.13 9.71
C TYR A 150 -5.69 -6.12 9.90
N GLU A 151 -6.14 -6.70 11.00
CA GLU A 151 -7.54 -6.65 11.41
C GLU A 151 -7.99 -5.22 11.68
N VAL A 152 -9.29 -4.96 11.47
CA VAL A 152 -9.88 -3.66 11.78
C VAL A 152 -9.89 -3.40 13.29
N LEU A 153 -9.27 -2.30 13.72
CA LEU A 153 -9.26 -1.88 15.12
C LEU A 153 -9.60 -0.39 15.31
N PRO A 154 -10.09 0.03 16.50
CA PRO A 154 -10.23 1.45 16.81
C PRO A 154 -8.89 2.18 16.75
N LEU A 155 -8.88 3.42 16.24
CA LEU A 155 -7.65 4.23 16.18
C LEU A 155 -7.00 4.40 17.57
N SER A 156 -7.82 4.52 18.62
CA SER A 156 -7.32 4.61 20.00
C SER A 156 -6.56 3.36 20.45
N ALA A 157 -6.98 2.17 20.01
CA ALA A 157 -6.29 0.92 20.31
C ALA A 157 -4.93 0.87 19.60
N TRP A 158 -4.88 1.21 18.30
CA TRP A 158 -3.63 1.27 17.54
C TRP A 158 -2.63 2.30 18.08
N LEU A 159 -3.12 3.44 18.57
CA LEU A 159 -2.27 4.47 19.18
C LEU A 159 -1.68 4.02 20.53
N ALA A 160 -2.36 3.13 21.25
CA ALA A 160 -1.92 2.62 22.54
C ALA A 160 -0.83 1.53 22.42
N GLU A 161 -0.64 0.96 21.23
CA GLU A 161 0.40 -0.05 21.01
C GLU A 161 1.82 0.54 21.20
N PRO A 162 2.71 -0.16 21.92
CA PRO A 162 4.08 0.28 22.12
C PRO A 162 4.79 0.49 20.78
N GLN A 163 5.44 1.64 20.62
CA GLN A 163 6.25 1.90 19.44
C GLN A 163 7.56 1.15 19.52
N GLN A 164 7.96 0.52 18.42
CA GLN A 164 9.35 0.08 18.25
C GLN A 164 10.24 1.33 18.25
N SER A 165 11.40 1.26 18.91
CA SER A 165 12.25 2.42 19.24
C SER A 165 12.73 3.25 18.04
N ASN A 166 12.57 2.75 16.81
CA ASN A 166 13.06 3.37 15.57
C ASN A 166 11.94 3.60 14.51
N SER A 167 10.67 3.76 14.91
CA SER A 167 9.58 4.04 13.97
C SER A 167 9.15 5.51 13.97
N THR A 168 9.10 6.11 12.78
CA THR A 168 8.57 7.46 12.55
C THR A 168 7.10 7.36 12.14
N ARG A 169 6.22 8.06 12.87
CA ARG A 169 4.78 8.19 12.57
C ARG A 169 4.50 9.57 11.97
N ASN A 170 4.29 9.64 10.66
CA ASN A 170 3.88 10.86 9.99
C ASN A 170 2.36 10.87 9.81
N VAL A 171 1.67 11.82 10.45
CA VAL A 171 0.22 11.95 10.40
C VAL A 171 -0.15 13.03 9.40
N LEU A 172 -0.93 12.68 8.39
CA LEU A 172 -1.53 13.65 7.47
C LEU A 172 -2.89 14.10 8.05
N GLN A 173 -2.98 15.37 8.42
CA GLN A 173 -4.22 16.05 8.79
C GLN A 173 -4.42 17.27 7.89
N THR A 174 -5.60 17.39 7.30
CA THR A 174 -6.01 18.62 6.62
C THR A 174 -6.67 19.56 7.62
N HIS A 175 -6.09 20.76 7.78
CA HIS A 175 -6.69 21.86 8.53
C HIS A 175 -7.17 22.93 7.55
N ASN A 176 -8.39 23.45 7.74
CA ASN A 176 -8.80 24.70 7.10
C ASN A 176 -8.14 25.86 7.87
N SER A 177 -7.00 26.37 7.40
CA SER A 177 -6.33 27.53 7.99
C SER A 177 -5.91 28.53 6.91
N GLN A 178 -6.31 29.80 7.06
CA GLN A 178 -6.12 30.90 6.09
C GLN A 178 -4.70 31.52 6.08
N SER A 179 -3.74 30.98 6.83
CA SER A 179 -2.34 31.41 6.77
C SER A 179 -1.42 30.37 7.39
N THR A 180 -0.28 30.09 6.75
CA THR A 180 0.77 29.22 7.27
C THR A 180 2.15 29.78 6.97
N THR A 181 3.02 29.82 7.97
CA THR A 181 4.45 30.14 7.84
C THR A 181 5.22 28.82 7.70
N HIS A 182 6.01 28.67 6.64
CA HIS A 182 6.71 27.43 6.31
C HIS A 182 8.14 27.42 6.84
N ASN A 183 8.57 26.35 7.52
CA ASN A 183 9.98 26.10 7.83
C ASN A 183 10.32 24.61 7.62
N PRO A 184 10.79 24.20 6.43
CA PRO A 184 11.13 22.80 6.17
C PRO A 184 12.59 22.47 6.57
N GLN A 185 12.81 21.34 7.27
CA GLN A 185 14.16 20.81 7.54
C GLN A 185 14.70 19.87 6.44
N SER A 186 13.91 19.50 5.44
CA SER A 186 14.40 18.77 4.26
C SER A 186 13.45 18.91 3.08
N THR A 187 14.00 19.28 1.92
CA THR A 187 13.28 19.43 0.65
C THR A 187 13.74 18.35 -0.32
N ILE A 188 12.83 17.51 -0.82
CA ILE A 188 13.11 16.61 -1.95
C ILE A 188 12.72 17.35 -3.23
N HIS A 189 13.71 17.74 -4.04
CA HIS A 189 13.46 18.31 -5.37
C HIS A 189 13.21 17.19 -6.37
N ASN A 190 12.00 17.15 -6.96
CA ASN A 190 11.77 16.39 -8.17
C ASN A 190 12.25 17.24 -9.35
N SER A 191 13.50 17.02 -9.78
CA SER A 191 14.08 17.74 -10.90
C SER A 191 13.47 17.28 -12.22
N GLN A 192 12.55 18.07 -12.79
CA GLN A 192 12.40 18.10 -14.25
C GLN A 192 13.22 19.27 -14.79
N LEU A 193 14.34 18.92 -15.41
CA LEU A 193 15.21 19.81 -16.18
C LEU A 193 14.43 20.42 -17.36
N ILE A 194 14.33 21.75 -17.39
CA ILE A 194 14.24 22.53 -18.63
C ILE A 194 15.26 23.67 -18.52
N HIS A 195 16.30 23.62 -19.35
CA HIS A 195 17.28 24.69 -19.52
C HIS A 195 16.66 25.79 -20.41
N ASN A 196 16.60 27.04 -19.93
CA ASN A 196 17.11 28.17 -20.71
C ASN A 196 17.47 29.38 -19.82
N SER A 197 18.38 30.18 -20.33
CA SER A 197 19.30 31.14 -19.70
C SER A 197 18.75 32.39 -19.01
N GLN A 198 19.68 33.02 -18.26
CA GLN A 198 19.74 34.39 -17.71
C GLN A 198 19.16 34.62 -16.31
N SER A 199 20.06 35.13 -15.47
CA SER A 199 19.90 35.55 -14.09
C SER A 199 18.71 36.48 -13.86
N THR A 200 17.83 36.12 -12.93
CA THR A 200 16.99 37.08 -12.20
C THR A 200 16.72 36.56 -10.80
N THR A 201 17.20 37.27 -9.78
CA THR A 201 16.70 37.15 -8.40
C THR A 201 15.24 37.59 -8.38
N HIS A 202 14.33 36.71 -7.96
CA HIS A 202 12.98 37.12 -7.61
C HIS A 202 12.61 36.57 -6.23
N ASN A 203 12.42 37.51 -5.30
CA ASN A 203 11.61 37.32 -4.12
C ASN A 203 10.18 37.09 -4.63
N SER A 204 9.67 35.87 -4.53
CA SER A 204 8.30 35.55 -4.88
C SER A 204 7.56 35.01 -3.66
N GLU A 205 6.76 35.89 -3.06
CA GLU A 205 5.56 35.47 -2.33
C GLU A 205 4.67 34.70 -3.32
N LEU A 206 4.80 33.38 -3.35
CA LEU A 206 3.89 32.52 -4.08
C LEU A 206 2.63 32.33 -3.24
N ILE A 207 1.59 33.11 -3.55
CA ILE A 207 0.22 32.83 -3.11
C ILE A 207 -0.23 31.57 -3.86
N HIS A 208 -0.14 30.41 -3.21
CA HIS A 208 -0.74 29.18 -3.71
C HIS A 208 -2.25 29.18 -3.41
N ASN A 209 -3.08 29.49 -4.40
CA ASN A 209 -4.47 29.09 -4.39
C ASN A 209 -4.53 27.59 -4.73
N SER A 210 -4.37 26.74 -3.72
CA SER A 210 -4.63 25.31 -3.81
C SER A 210 -5.75 24.95 -2.84
N GLU A 211 -6.83 24.35 -3.35
CA GLU A 211 -7.93 23.81 -2.51
C GLU A 211 -7.47 22.68 -1.56
N PHE A 212 -6.23 22.20 -1.71
CA PHE A 212 -5.61 21.23 -0.82
C PHE A 212 -4.14 21.61 -0.56
N THR A 213 -3.80 21.80 0.72
CA THR A 213 -2.42 21.99 1.19
C THR A 213 -1.99 20.74 1.96
N ILE A 214 -0.83 20.16 1.63
CA ILE A 214 -0.24 19.03 2.35
C ILE A 214 0.72 19.59 3.40
N HIS A 215 0.43 19.40 4.69
CA HIS A 215 1.37 19.71 5.77
C HIS A 215 2.36 18.56 5.96
N ASN A 216 3.65 18.88 5.89
CA ASN A 216 4.72 18.02 6.40
C ASN A 216 5.02 18.46 7.85
N SER A 217 4.09 18.18 8.77
CA SER A 217 4.35 18.39 10.19
C SER A 217 5.16 17.21 10.71
N GLN A 218 6.48 17.39 10.91
CA GLN A 218 7.25 16.55 11.82
C GLN A 218 6.56 16.59 13.19
N LEU A 219 5.93 15.49 13.59
CA LEU A 219 5.57 15.28 14.98
C LEU A 219 6.83 14.78 15.69
N GLU A 220 7.63 15.70 16.26
CA GLU A 220 8.59 15.32 17.28
C GLU A 220 7.80 14.86 18.52
N LEU A 221 7.76 13.54 18.72
CA LEU A 221 7.40 12.97 20.02
C LEU A 221 8.51 13.31 21.01
N VAL A 222 8.37 14.42 21.73
CA VAL A 222 9.24 14.76 22.87
C VAL A 222 9.01 13.72 23.96
N LEU A 223 9.86 12.68 23.99
CA LEU A 223 9.97 11.75 25.11
C LEU A 223 10.60 12.50 26.28
N SER A 224 9.78 13.00 27.20
CA SER A 224 10.28 13.51 28.48
C SER A 224 10.76 12.31 29.34
N PRO A 225 11.88 12.41 30.10
CA PRO A 225 12.45 11.29 30.88
C PRO A 225 11.54 10.75 32.00
N SER A 226 10.35 11.32 32.18
CA SER A 226 9.39 10.97 33.22
C SER A 226 8.07 10.47 32.62
N GLY A 227 8.08 9.24 32.09
CA GLY A 227 6.96 8.27 32.13
C GLY A 227 5.51 8.71 31.82
N LYS A 228 5.25 9.82 31.13
CA LYS A 228 3.90 10.26 30.75
C LYS A 228 3.91 10.71 29.29
N SER A 229 3.55 9.80 28.39
CA SER A 229 3.26 10.13 26.99
C SER A 229 1.99 11.00 26.97
N ARG A 230 2.10 12.25 26.49
CA ARG A 230 0.94 13.11 26.27
C ARG A 230 0.89 13.42 24.77
N LEU A 231 0.05 12.68 24.05
CA LEU A 231 -0.35 13.04 22.69
C LEU A 231 -0.98 14.45 22.73
N PRO A 232 -0.66 15.36 21.80
CA PRO A 232 -1.38 16.62 21.69
C PRO A 232 -2.86 16.31 21.42
N GLU A 233 -3.77 17.02 22.12
CA GLU A 233 -5.23 16.85 22.00
C GLU A 233 -5.74 16.96 20.55
N ALA A 234 -4.96 17.56 19.64
CA ALA A 234 -5.25 17.67 18.21
C ALA A 234 -5.33 16.31 17.47
N VAL A 235 -4.70 15.24 17.98
CA VAL A 235 -4.83 13.88 17.41
C VAL A 235 -6.10 13.18 17.91
N LYS A 236 -6.74 13.70 18.98
CA LYS A 236 -7.93 13.09 19.59
C LYS A 236 -9.25 13.44 18.92
N GLN A 237 -9.31 14.40 18.00
CA GLN A 237 -10.60 14.86 17.48
C GLN A 237 -10.61 15.10 15.97
N LYS A 238 -11.45 14.30 15.29
CA LYS A 238 -12.24 14.68 14.10
C LYS A 238 -11.58 14.80 12.71
N SER A 239 -10.67 13.92 12.28
CA SER A 239 -10.18 13.98 10.88
C SER A 239 -10.10 12.61 10.20
N ALA A 240 -10.17 12.60 8.86
CA ALA A 240 -9.73 11.46 8.06
C ALA A 240 -8.22 11.32 8.31
N VAL A 241 -7.82 10.31 9.07
CA VAL A 241 -6.43 10.11 9.47
C VAL A 241 -5.78 9.11 8.52
N THR A 242 -4.71 9.55 7.88
CA THR A 242 -3.77 8.68 7.19
C THR A 242 -2.41 8.85 7.88
N VAL A 243 -1.89 7.76 8.45
CA VAL A 243 -0.55 7.75 9.04
C VAL A 243 0.36 6.91 8.17
N LEU A 244 1.46 7.51 7.71
CA LEU A 244 2.56 6.76 7.12
C LEU A 244 3.56 6.46 8.23
N THR A 245 3.83 5.18 8.42
CA THR A 245 4.84 4.69 9.35
C THR A 245 6.07 4.28 8.57
N GLY A 246 7.21 4.88 8.89
CA GLY A 246 8.52 4.39 8.50
C GLY A 246 9.13 3.64 9.67
N ALA A 247 9.83 2.54 9.43
CA ALA A 247 10.86 2.06 10.35
C ALA A 247 12.22 2.48 9.78
N GLU A 248 13.03 3.19 10.55
CA GLU A 248 14.44 3.36 10.18
C GLU A 248 15.09 1.97 10.30
N GLY A 249 15.59 1.45 9.18
CA GLY A 249 16.07 0.07 9.08
C GLY A 249 17.12 -0.27 10.14
N GLY A 250 16.87 -1.35 10.86
CA GLY A 250 17.89 -2.10 11.58
C GLY A 250 18.05 -3.46 10.91
N LEU A 251 19.21 -3.70 10.31
CA LEU A 251 19.71 -5.03 9.96
C LEU A 251 19.83 -5.90 11.22
#